data_AF-A0A1C2HA59-F1
#
_entry.id   AF-A0A1C2HA59-F1
#
_cell.length_a   1.000
_cell.length_b   1.000
_cell.length_c   1.000
_cell.angle_alpha   90.00
_cell.angle_beta   90.00
_cell.angle_gamma   90.00
#
_symmetry.space_group_name_H-M   'P 1'
#
loop_
_entity.id
_entity.type
_entity.pdbx_description
1 polymer ?
#
loop_
_entity_poly.entity_id
_entity_poly.type
_entity_poly.pdbx_seq_one_letter_code
_entity_poly.pdbx_strand_id
1 'polypeptide(L)'
;MGDKTIRINERIRVNAENIAAALENHMTTAFAPNARKELRLFSAGEAAELLGISASFLRKLHFENKIADVQTSPGGRRHYSATDLADIRQHLDGAAKTPGTYLRGRREGDNVQVLSFLNFKGGSGKTTSTIHTAQRLALKGYKILCVDIDPQASLTTLFGYRPEVDFLDTGTVYDAIRYDAPVPLASVIQTTFFQGIDLAPAGLVLQEFEHETPRALMDNIQPPFFTRMAAALSEVEADYDLILFDCPPQLGYLTMAALCASTGLFITVVPNMLDVASMSQFLQMSADLLDVVSNAGATMDYDFLRFLINRMEPNDGPQQQVVAFLRNLFNQEVMTNAMLKSTAISDAGLTHQTIYEVERGQFNRNTYDRAVDSLNGVNDEIESLIQSAWGR
;
A
#
# COMPACT_ATOMS: atom_id res chain seq x y z
N MET A 1 -21.00 51.78 3.32
CA MET A 1 -20.62 50.36 3.23
C MET A 1 -19.13 50.28 3.44
N GLY A 2 -18.70 49.96 4.66
CA GLY A 2 -17.28 49.86 4.98
C GLY A 2 -16.68 48.64 4.28
N ASP A 3 -15.63 48.88 3.51
CA ASP A 3 -14.82 47.86 2.85
C ASP A 3 -14.21 46.96 3.94
N LYS A 4 -14.83 45.80 4.21
CA LYS A 4 -14.29 44.82 5.15
C LYS A 4 -13.13 44.14 4.46
N THR A 5 -11.95 44.75 4.59
CA THR A 5 -10.68 44.16 4.17
C THR A 5 -10.56 42.78 4.81
N ILE A 6 -10.56 41.73 4.00
CA ILE A 6 -10.42 40.35 4.47
C ILE A 6 -8.95 40.14 4.82
N ARG A 7 -8.66 39.87 6.10
CA ARG A 7 -7.35 39.36 6.51
C ARG A 7 -7.22 37.92 6.05
N ILE A 8 -6.40 37.70 5.02
CA ILE A 8 -6.33 36.42 4.31
C ILE A 8 -5.92 35.26 5.22
N ASN A 9 -5.02 35.50 6.18
CA ASN A 9 -4.59 34.52 7.17
C ASN A 9 -5.73 34.08 8.11
N GLU A 10 -6.50 35.04 8.64
CA GLU A 10 -7.66 34.77 9.49
C GLU A 10 -8.73 33.99 8.70
N ARG A 11 -8.97 34.39 7.44
CA ARG A 11 -9.95 33.70 6.59
C ARG A 11 -9.51 32.28 6.22
N ILE A 12 -8.23 32.07 5.91
CA ILE A 12 -7.68 30.73 5.64
C ILE A 12 -7.83 29.84 6.87
N ARG A 13 -7.50 30.35 8.07
CA ARG A 13 -7.65 29.58 9.31
C ARG A 13 -9.09 29.18 9.59
N VAL A 14 -10.03 30.12 9.49
CA VAL A 14 -11.46 29.84 9.65
C VAL A 14 -11.96 28.84 8.60
N ASN A 15 -11.53 28.97 7.34
CA ASN A 15 -11.89 28.00 6.30
C ASN A 15 -11.33 26.60 6.62
N ALA A 16 -10.09 26.50 7.11
CA ALA A 16 -9.49 25.23 7.50
C ALA A 16 -10.24 24.58 8.68
N GLU A 17 -10.56 25.34 9.72
CA GLU A 17 -11.35 24.88 10.87
C GLU A 17 -12.75 24.40 10.45
N ASN A 18 -13.42 25.14 9.55
CA ASN A 18 -14.72 24.73 9.03
C ASN A 18 -14.65 23.44 8.20
N ILE A 19 -13.61 23.27 7.39
CA ILE A 19 -13.40 22.04 6.60
C ILE A 19 -13.11 20.87 7.53
N ALA A 20 -12.23 21.04 8.52
CA ALA A 20 -11.92 19.99 9.50
C ALA A 20 -13.18 19.54 10.26
N ALA A 21 -13.97 20.48 10.77
CA ALA A 21 -15.22 20.17 11.46
C ALA A 21 -16.25 19.49 10.53
N ALA A 22 -16.34 19.89 9.26
CA ALA A 22 -17.23 19.24 8.30
C ALA A 22 -16.79 17.80 7.97
N LEU A 23 -15.49 17.57 7.82
CA LEU A 23 -14.92 16.24 7.58
C LEU A 23 -15.12 15.31 8.79
N GLU A 24 -14.90 15.81 10.02
CA GLU A 24 -15.12 15.05 11.24
C GLU A 24 -16.60 14.63 11.41
N ASN A 25 -17.52 15.55 11.12
CA ASN A 25 -18.96 15.24 11.11
C ASN A 25 -19.33 14.22 10.03
N HIS A 26 -18.73 14.31 8.84
CA HIS A 26 -18.96 13.33 7.76
C HIS A 26 -18.45 11.95 8.16
N MET A 27 -17.25 11.89 8.75
CA MET A 27 -16.64 10.65 9.26
C MET A 27 -17.46 10.00 10.36
N THR A 28 -17.92 10.77 11.35
CA THR A 28 -18.77 10.27 12.46
C THR A 28 -20.17 9.85 12.02
N THR A 29 -20.66 10.37 10.91
CA THR A 29 -21.94 9.96 10.31
C THR A 29 -21.78 8.68 9.48
N ALA A 30 -20.66 8.55 8.77
CA ALA A 30 -20.33 7.35 7.99
C ALA A 30 -19.90 6.17 8.87
N PHE A 31 -19.26 6.45 10.01
CA PHE A 31 -18.78 5.47 10.99
C PHE A 31 -19.06 5.97 12.40
N ALA A 32 -19.65 5.15 13.27
CA ALA A 32 -19.81 5.55 14.67
C ALA A 32 -18.42 5.85 15.28
N PRO A 33 -18.27 6.86 16.17
CA PRO A 33 -16.97 7.30 16.69
C PRO A 33 -16.14 6.20 17.39
N ASN A 34 -16.76 5.06 17.74
CA ASN A 34 -16.12 3.88 18.33
C ASN A 34 -16.17 2.64 17.42
N ALA A 35 -16.69 2.74 16.20
CA ALA A 35 -16.74 1.62 15.26
C ALA A 35 -15.34 1.40 14.69
N ARG A 36 -14.64 0.38 15.18
CA ARG A 36 -13.45 -0.14 14.51
C ARG A 36 -13.89 -0.75 13.20
N LYS A 37 -13.16 -0.46 12.13
CA LYS A 37 -13.34 -1.18 10.87
C LYS A 37 -13.15 -2.68 11.13
N GLU A 38 -13.96 -3.49 10.49
CA GLU A 38 -13.80 -4.94 10.44
C GLU A 38 -13.77 -5.36 8.98
N LEU A 39 -12.93 -6.34 8.66
CA LEU A 39 -12.89 -6.88 7.32
C LEU A 39 -14.13 -7.75 7.08
N ARG A 40 -14.79 -7.54 5.93
CA ARG A 40 -15.96 -8.33 5.53
C ARG A 40 -15.65 -9.82 5.43
N LEU A 41 -16.70 -10.63 5.44
CA LEU A 41 -16.59 -12.05 5.13
C LEU A 41 -16.56 -12.30 3.62
N PHE A 42 -15.86 -13.35 3.23
CA PHE A 42 -15.72 -13.80 1.85
C PHE A 42 -16.69 -14.94 1.57
N SER A 43 -17.28 -14.95 0.37
CA SER A 43 -18.08 -16.07 -0.10
C SER A 43 -17.22 -17.32 -0.34
N ALA A 44 -17.84 -18.50 -0.41
CA ALA A 44 -17.12 -19.73 -0.73
C ALA A 44 -16.36 -19.70 -2.09
N GLY A 45 -16.81 -18.88 -3.05
CA GLY A 45 -16.12 -18.70 -4.32
C GLY A 45 -14.83 -17.89 -4.17
N GLU A 46 -14.92 -16.75 -3.48
CA GLU A 46 -13.77 -15.90 -3.15
C GLU A 46 -12.77 -16.65 -2.26
N ALA A 47 -13.25 -17.34 -1.23
CA ALA A 47 -12.39 -18.13 -0.34
C ALA A 47 -11.60 -19.20 -1.11
N ALA A 48 -12.25 -19.93 -2.01
CA ALA A 48 -11.57 -20.93 -2.83
C ALA A 48 -10.50 -20.31 -3.75
N GLU A 49 -10.80 -19.16 -4.36
CA GLU A 49 -9.86 -18.40 -5.20
C GLU A 49 -8.63 -17.95 -4.39
N LEU A 50 -8.84 -17.32 -3.24
CA LEU A 50 -7.77 -16.86 -2.35
C LEU A 50 -6.91 -18.03 -1.84
N LEU A 51 -7.52 -19.18 -1.55
CA LEU A 51 -6.82 -20.39 -1.14
C LEU A 51 -6.09 -21.10 -2.30
N GLY A 52 -6.32 -20.69 -3.55
CA GLY A 52 -5.74 -21.35 -4.72
C GLY A 52 -6.29 -22.76 -4.96
N ILE A 53 -7.54 -23.03 -4.57
CA ILE A 53 -8.19 -24.34 -4.71
C ILE A 53 -9.56 -24.22 -5.40
N SER A 54 -10.12 -25.35 -5.85
CA SER A 54 -11.49 -25.34 -6.37
C SER A 54 -12.54 -25.23 -5.25
N ALA A 55 -13.65 -24.53 -5.53
CA ALA A 55 -14.78 -24.45 -4.59
C ALA A 55 -15.39 -25.83 -4.27
N SER A 56 -15.28 -26.79 -5.19
CA SER A 56 -15.67 -28.19 -4.93
C SER A 56 -14.75 -28.88 -3.93
N PHE A 57 -13.44 -28.63 -4.00
CA PHE A 57 -12.49 -29.16 -3.03
C PHE A 57 -12.70 -28.53 -1.64
N LEU A 58 -12.91 -27.21 -1.56
CA LEU A 58 -13.23 -26.54 -0.30
C LEU A 58 -14.50 -27.12 0.35
N ARG A 59 -15.56 -27.35 -0.44
CA ARG A 59 -16.78 -28.01 0.05
C ARG A 59 -16.52 -29.43 0.56
N LYS A 60 -15.65 -30.19 -0.13
CA LYS A 60 -15.26 -31.54 0.27
C LYS A 60 -14.52 -31.53 1.60
N LEU A 61 -13.64 -30.55 1.87
CA LEU A 61 -12.94 -30.43 3.15
C LEU A 61 -13.91 -30.25 4.33
N HIS A 62 -14.94 -29.41 4.17
CA HIS A 62 -16.00 -29.30 5.18
C HIS A 62 -16.80 -30.60 5.33
N PHE A 63 -17.18 -31.24 4.22
CA PHE A 63 -17.95 -32.50 4.27
C PHE A 63 -17.18 -33.63 4.98
N GLU A 64 -15.86 -33.66 4.83
CA GLU A 64 -14.97 -34.62 5.49
C GLU A 64 -14.55 -34.18 6.90
N ASN A 65 -15.07 -33.06 7.43
CA ASN A 65 -14.69 -32.46 8.72
C ASN A 65 -13.18 -32.24 8.88
N LYS A 66 -12.49 -31.89 7.78
CA LYS A 66 -11.04 -31.63 7.77
C LYS A 66 -10.67 -30.21 8.18
N ILE A 67 -11.58 -29.28 8.00
CA ILE A 67 -11.44 -27.87 8.38
C ILE A 67 -12.63 -27.48 9.27
N ALA A 68 -12.43 -26.46 10.11
CA ALA A 68 -13.46 -25.99 11.04
C ALA A 68 -14.72 -25.50 10.30
N ASP A 69 -15.85 -25.50 11.00
CA ASP A 69 -17.07 -24.86 10.50
C ASP A 69 -16.91 -23.34 10.54
N VAL A 70 -17.50 -22.70 9.52
CA VAL A 70 -17.47 -21.24 9.34
C VAL A 70 -18.89 -20.68 9.37
N GLN A 71 -19.00 -19.36 9.44
CA GLN A 71 -20.29 -18.70 9.46
C GLN A 71 -21.15 -19.11 8.26
N THR A 72 -22.41 -19.44 8.53
CA THR A 72 -23.35 -19.89 7.50
C THR A 72 -24.59 -19.01 7.55
N SER A 73 -24.97 -18.47 6.40
CA SER A 73 -26.21 -17.70 6.24
C SER A 73 -27.45 -18.59 6.40
N PRO A 74 -28.65 -18.04 6.65
CA PRO A 74 -29.89 -18.82 6.75
C PRO A 74 -30.19 -19.70 5.50
N GLY A 75 -29.65 -19.33 4.34
CA GLY A 75 -29.75 -20.11 3.10
C GLY A 75 -28.69 -21.20 2.94
N GLY A 76 -27.92 -21.53 3.98
CA GLY A 76 -26.88 -22.57 3.96
C GLY A 76 -25.60 -22.18 3.21
N ARG A 77 -25.42 -20.90 2.86
CA ARG A 77 -24.19 -20.43 2.20
C ARG A 77 -23.13 -20.10 3.24
N ARG A 78 -21.93 -20.66 3.09
CA ARG A 78 -20.76 -20.43 3.94
C ARG A 78 -20.06 -19.11 3.61
N HIS A 79 -19.60 -18.45 4.65
CA HIS A 79 -18.87 -17.18 4.65
C HIS A 79 -17.62 -17.33 5.51
N TYR A 80 -16.49 -16.83 5.03
CA TYR A 80 -15.16 -17.05 5.60
C TYR A 80 -14.58 -15.71 6.03
N SER A 81 -14.10 -15.63 7.26
CA SER A 81 -13.25 -14.55 7.74
C SER A 81 -11.82 -14.71 7.21
N ALA A 82 -11.00 -13.67 7.30
CA ALA A 82 -9.57 -13.81 7.00
C ALA A 82 -8.89 -14.85 7.91
N THR A 83 -9.37 -15.01 9.16
CA THR A 83 -8.84 -15.99 10.10
C THR A 83 -9.12 -17.41 9.63
N ASP A 84 -10.35 -17.65 9.16
CA ASP A 84 -10.72 -18.94 8.57
C ASP A 84 -9.82 -19.28 7.37
N LEU A 85 -9.50 -18.29 6.53
CA LEU A 85 -8.60 -18.51 5.38
C LEU A 85 -7.18 -18.86 5.83
N ALA A 86 -6.65 -18.20 6.86
CA ALA A 86 -5.33 -18.49 7.41
C ALA A 86 -5.28 -19.90 8.02
N ASP A 87 -6.29 -20.30 8.79
CA ASP A 87 -6.37 -21.63 9.40
C ASP A 87 -6.51 -22.74 8.35
N ILE A 88 -7.32 -22.51 7.32
CA ILE A 88 -7.47 -23.44 6.19
C ILE A 88 -6.13 -23.59 5.44
N ARG A 89 -5.35 -22.51 5.25
CA ARG A 89 -4.02 -22.61 4.64
C ARG A 89 -3.07 -23.48 5.44
N GLN A 90 -3.02 -23.31 6.76
CA GLN A 90 -2.19 -24.14 7.62
C GLN A 90 -2.57 -25.62 7.50
N HIS A 91 -3.87 -25.92 7.48
CA HIS A 91 -4.35 -27.28 7.26
C HIS A 91 -3.93 -27.83 5.89
N LEU A 92 -4.12 -27.05 4.82
CA LEU A 92 -3.79 -27.44 3.46
C LEU A 92 -2.29 -27.69 3.29
N ASP A 93 -1.44 -26.83 3.86
CA ASP A 93 0.01 -26.95 3.77
C ASP A 93 0.55 -28.13 4.57
N GLY A 94 -0.02 -28.40 5.75
CA GLY A 94 0.31 -29.60 6.52
C GLY A 94 -0.01 -30.92 5.82
N ALA A 95 -0.93 -30.89 4.84
CA ALA A 95 -1.27 -32.03 3.99
C ALA A 95 -0.59 -31.99 2.60
N ALA A 96 0.15 -30.93 2.28
CA ALA A 96 0.78 -30.74 0.98
C ALA A 96 2.01 -31.64 0.81
N LYS A 97 2.28 -32.06 -0.43
CA LYS A 97 3.51 -32.82 -0.75
C LYS A 97 4.77 -31.95 -0.66
N THR A 98 4.62 -30.66 -0.96
CA THR A 98 5.69 -29.67 -0.96
C THR A 98 5.33 -28.63 0.09
N PRO A 99 6.11 -28.48 1.18
CA PRO A 99 5.89 -27.43 2.16
C PRO A 99 5.89 -26.03 1.52
N GLY A 100 5.04 -25.13 1.99
CA GLY A 100 4.89 -23.79 1.44
C GLY A 100 4.18 -23.74 0.08
N THR A 101 3.33 -24.73 -0.22
CA THR A 101 2.42 -24.70 -1.39
C THR A 101 1.23 -23.79 -1.12
N TYR A 102 0.72 -23.81 0.12
CA TYR A 102 -0.45 -23.04 0.55
C TYR A 102 -0.09 -21.94 1.54
N LEU A 103 1.05 -22.06 2.23
CA LEU A 103 1.67 -20.98 2.99
C LEU A 103 2.59 -20.19 2.05
N ARG A 104 2.06 -19.08 1.53
CA ARG A 104 2.84 -18.11 0.76
C ARG A 104 3.69 -17.26 1.71
N GLY A 105 4.68 -16.56 1.14
CA GLY A 105 5.63 -15.75 1.89
C GLY A 105 7.08 -16.16 1.67
N ARG A 106 7.95 -15.62 2.53
CA ARG A 106 9.37 -15.92 2.61
C ARG A 106 9.60 -17.33 3.12
N ARG A 107 10.63 -17.97 2.59
CA ARG A 107 11.19 -19.24 3.05
C ARG A 107 12.54 -19.00 3.72
N GLU A 108 13.07 -20.03 4.35
CA GLU A 108 14.42 -19.97 4.91
C GLU A 108 15.43 -19.58 3.80
N GLY A 109 16.18 -18.50 4.03
CA GLY A 109 17.12 -17.94 3.06
C GLY A 109 16.57 -16.80 2.18
N ASP A 110 15.26 -16.55 2.18
CA ASP A 110 14.68 -15.43 1.44
C ASP A 110 14.87 -14.11 2.20
N ASN A 111 15.37 -13.09 1.49
CA ASN A 111 15.42 -11.72 1.99
C ASN A 111 14.02 -11.11 2.03
N VAL A 112 13.80 -10.14 2.93
CA VAL A 112 12.58 -9.34 2.91
C VAL A 112 12.48 -8.58 1.59
N GLN A 113 11.28 -8.45 1.03
CA GLN A 113 11.07 -7.60 -0.14
C GLN A 113 10.46 -6.27 0.29
N VAL A 114 11.19 -5.19 0.04
CA VAL A 114 10.82 -3.83 0.40
C VAL A 114 10.41 -3.08 -0.88
N LEU A 115 9.14 -2.76 -1.00
CA LEU A 115 8.52 -2.27 -2.23
C LEU A 115 8.12 -0.81 -2.08
N SER A 116 8.66 0.05 -2.93
CA SER A 116 8.25 1.46 -2.99
C SER A 116 7.29 1.72 -4.14
N PHE A 117 6.17 2.37 -3.85
CA PHE A 117 5.25 2.89 -4.87
C PHE A 117 5.50 4.38 -5.07
N LEU A 118 6.08 4.73 -6.21
CA LEU A 118 6.47 6.08 -6.56
C LEU A 118 5.60 6.67 -7.66
N ASN A 119 5.54 8.00 -7.65
CA ASN A 119 5.03 8.80 -8.74
C ASN A 119 5.43 10.25 -8.59
N PHE A 120 5.40 10.93 -9.72
CA PHE A 120 5.97 12.24 -9.95
C PHE A 120 4.88 13.33 -10.06
N LYS A 121 3.64 12.98 -9.68
CA LYS A 121 2.45 13.83 -9.61
C LYS A 121 1.48 13.35 -8.52
N GLY A 122 0.70 14.28 -7.94
CA GLY A 122 -0.44 13.93 -7.10
C GLY A 122 -1.52 13.18 -7.90
N GLY A 123 -2.22 12.23 -7.26
CA GLY A 123 -3.39 11.57 -7.85
C GLY A 123 -3.12 10.47 -8.89
N SER A 124 -1.90 9.94 -8.98
CA SER A 124 -1.57 8.79 -9.85
C SER A 124 -1.93 7.41 -9.31
N GLY A 125 -2.46 7.37 -8.10
CA GLY A 125 -2.88 6.13 -7.44
C GLY A 125 -1.78 5.39 -6.69
N LYS A 126 -0.70 6.04 -6.22
CA LYS A 126 0.33 5.43 -5.33
C LYS A 126 -0.29 4.73 -4.12
N THR A 127 -0.90 5.50 -3.22
CA THR A 127 -1.60 5.00 -2.03
C THR A 127 -2.60 3.91 -2.36
N THR A 128 -3.38 4.11 -3.44
CA THR A 128 -4.33 3.11 -3.92
C THR A 128 -3.62 1.81 -4.34
N SER A 129 -2.52 1.89 -5.07
CA SER A 129 -1.73 0.73 -5.46
C SER A 129 -1.10 0.06 -4.25
N THR A 130 -0.52 0.81 -3.32
CA THR A 130 0.09 0.31 -2.09
C THR A 130 -0.92 -0.48 -1.26
N ILE A 131 -2.06 0.13 -0.92
CA ILE A 131 -3.05 -0.54 -0.06
C ILE A 131 -3.69 -1.76 -0.73
N HIS A 132 -4.01 -1.69 -2.03
CA HIS A 132 -4.62 -2.83 -2.71
C HIS A 132 -3.62 -3.97 -2.91
N THR A 133 -2.34 -3.65 -3.14
CA THR A 133 -1.27 -4.67 -3.17
C THR A 133 -1.15 -5.34 -1.81
N ALA A 134 -1.05 -4.55 -0.73
CA ALA A 134 -0.98 -5.07 0.64
C ALA A 134 -2.17 -5.99 0.95
N GLN A 135 -3.40 -5.53 0.71
CA GLN A 135 -4.61 -6.29 1.00
C GLN A 135 -4.72 -7.57 0.17
N ARG A 136 -4.42 -7.54 -1.14
CA ARG A 136 -4.44 -8.74 -1.97
C ARG A 136 -3.41 -9.76 -1.50
N LEU A 137 -2.18 -9.32 -1.22
CA LEU A 137 -1.11 -10.22 -0.79
C LEU A 137 -1.35 -10.75 0.63
N ALA A 138 -1.85 -9.94 1.57
CA ALA A 138 -2.25 -10.42 2.89
C ALA A 138 -3.39 -11.46 2.81
N LEU A 139 -4.41 -11.21 1.97
CA LEU A 139 -5.43 -12.21 1.69
C LEU A 139 -4.85 -13.48 1.04
N LYS A 140 -3.71 -13.40 0.34
CA LYS A 140 -2.94 -14.54 -0.20
C LYS A 140 -1.97 -15.19 0.80
N GLY A 141 -1.82 -14.62 1.99
CA GLY A 141 -1.18 -15.25 3.15
C GLY A 141 0.16 -14.63 3.55
N TYR A 142 0.56 -13.55 2.90
CA TYR A 142 1.79 -12.83 3.23
C TYR A 142 1.60 -12.02 4.51
N LYS A 143 2.66 -11.91 5.31
CA LYS A 143 2.78 -10.94 6.40
C LYS A 143 3.36 -9.64 5.86
N ILE A 144 2.67 -8.54 6.07
CA ILE A 144 2.98 -7.27 5.42
C ILE A 144 3.09 -6.16 6.44
N LEU A 145 4.16 -5.37 6.35
CA LEU A 145 4.25 -4.08 6.99
C LEU A 145 4.02 -2.98 5.95
N CYS A 146 2.94 -2.23 6.11
CA CYS A 146 2.74 -0.98 5.39
C CYS A 146 3.48 0.14 6.14
N VAL A 147 4.34 0.89 5.46
CA VAL A 147 5.01 2.05 6.03
C VAL A 147 4.56 3.29 5.26
N ASP A 148 3.74 4.10 5.91
CA ASP A 148 3.31 5.38 5.34
C ASP A 148 4.42 6.40 5.56
N ILE A 149 4.96 6.96 4.48
CA ILE A 149 5.99 8.00 4.55
C ILE A 149 5.54 9.30 3.87
N ASP A 150 4.28 9.38 3.45
CA ASP A 150 3.68 10.64 3.02
C ASP A 150 3.15 11.39 4.24
N PRO A 151 3.63 12.62 4.53
CA PRO A 151 3.11 13.39 5.67
C PRO A 151 1.60 13.68 5.59
N GLN A 152 0.97 13.54 4.43
CA GLN A 152 -0.49 13.60 4.30
C GLN A 152 -1.21 12.37 4.87
N ALA A 153 -0.48 11.31 5.20
CA ALA A 153 -0.96 10.14 5.92
C ALA A 153 -2.21 9.49 5.31
N SER A 154 -2.25 9.45 3.97
CA SER A 154 -3.41 8.94 3.23
C SER A 154 -3.57 7.43 3.40
N LEU A 155 -2.47 6.67 3.41
CA LEU A 155 -2.50 5.23 3.68
C LEU A 155 -2.96 4.96 5.11
N THR A 156 -2.42 5.71 6.07
CA THR A 156 -2.77 5.64 7.49
C THR A 156 -4.27 5.86 7.71
N THR A 157 -4.83 6.87 7.05
CA THR A 157 -6.26 7.19 7.12
C THR A 157 -7.14 6.10 6.51
N LEU A 158 -6.71 5.45 5.42
CA LEU A 158 -7.44 4.33 4.81
C LEU A 158 -7.51 3.10 5.74
N PHE A 159 -6.50 2.87 6.58
CA PHE A 159 -6.57 1.85 7.62
C PHE A 159 -7.50 2.21 8.79
N GLY A 160 -8.13 3.39 8.76
CA GLY A 160 -9.13 3.82 9.73
C GLY A 160 -8.57 4.59 10.93
N TYR A 161 -7.30 4.96 10.90
CA TYR A 161 -6.68 5.79 11.92
C TYR A 161 -6.80 7.28 11.61
N ARG A 162 -6.75 8.11 12.64
CA ARG A 162 -6.67 9.57 12.59
C ARG A 162 -5.29 10.00 13.08
N PRO A 163 -4.35 10.32 12.17
CA PRO A 163 -2.97 10.65 12.51
C PRO A 163 -2.83 11.70 13.62
N GLU A 164 -3.70 12.71 13.63
CA GLU A 164 -3.69 13.83 14.57
C GLU A 164 -4.19 13.49 15.99
N VAL A 165 -4.81 12.32 16.18
CA VAL A 165 -5.35 11.90 17.49
C VAL A 165 -4.75 10.58 17.96
N ASP A 166 -4.72 9.58 17.08
CA ASP A 166 -4.54 8.19 17.48
C ASP A 166 -3.07 7.84 17.79
N PHE A 167 -2.10 8.69 17.39
CA PHE A 167 -0.66 8.42 17.55
C PHE A 167 0.09 9.42 18.44
N LEU A 168 -0.63 10.25 19.21
CA LEU A 168 0.00 11.24 20.10
C LEU A 168 0.92 10.58 21.15
N ASP A 169 0.57 9.39 21.61
CA ASP A 169 1.34 8.64 22.62
C ASP A 169 2.28 7.58 22.01
N THR A 170 1.85 6.91 20.94
CA THR A 170 2.61 5.80 20.32
C THR A 170 3.67 6.27 19.34
N GLY A 171 3.54 7.49 18.80
CA GLY A 171 4.43 8.02 17.78
C GLY A 171 4.13 7.51 16.37
N THR A 172 4.91 8.00 15.42
CA THR A 172 4.80 7.74 13.98
C THR A 172 6.15 7.32 13.39
N VAL A 173 6.20 7.01 12.10
CA VAL A 173 7.47 6.73 11.38
C VAL A 173 8.51 7.83 11.61
N TYR A 174 8.08 9.09 11.77
CA TYR A 174 8.98 10.20 12.10
C TYR A 174 9.80 9.93 13.36
N ASP A 175 9.16 9.46 14.41
CA ASP A 175 9.81 9.22 15.71
C ASP A 175 10.85 8.11 15.63
N ALA A 176 10.71 7.18 14.69
CA ALA A 176 11.69 6.13 14.44
C ALA A 176 12.91 6.61 13.64
N ILE A 177 12.72 7.57 12.72
CA ILE A 177 13.79 8.00 11.81
C ILE A 177 14.45 9.34 12.18
N ARG A 178 13.86 10.12 13.09
CA ARG A 178 14.35 11.45 13.48
C ARG A 178 15.79 11.45 14.01
N TYR A 179 16.45 12.61 13.93
CA TYR A 179 17.85 12.73 14.33
C TYR A 179 18.05 12.71 15.84
N ASP A 180 17.14 13.32 16.58
CA ASP A 180 17.20 13.41 18.03
C ASP A 180 16.32 12.35 18.69
N ALA A 181 16.92 11.57 19.61
CA ALA A 181 16.26 10.52 20.38
C ALA A 181 15.27 9.65 19.57
N PRO A 182 15.72 8.93 18.51
CA PRO A 182 14.84 8.03 17.77
C PRO A 182 14.36 6.88 18.67
N VAL A 183 13.14 6.41 18.41
CA VAL A 183 12.57 5.23 19.08
C VAL A 183 12.66 4.00 18.18
N PRO A 184 12.64 2.77 18.73
CA PRO A 184 12.58 1.57 17.91
C PRO A 184 11.37 1.57 16.98
N LEU A 185 11.51 1.12 15.73
CA LEU A 185 10.38 1.11 14.79
C LEU A 185 9.23 0.23 15.32
N ALA A 186 9.57 -0.86 16.00
CA ALA A 186 8.60 -1.75 16.62
C ALA A 186 7.65 -1.05 17.60
N SER A 187 8.04 0.07 18.23
CA SER A 187 7.16 0.76 19.19
C SER A 187 6.08 1.62 18.54
N VAL A 188 6.25 1.99 17.26
CA VAL A 188 5.28 2.82 16.53
C VAL A 188 4.36 2.01 15.63
N ILE A 189 4.70 0.74 15.35
CA ILE A 189 3.89 -0.17 14.52
C ILE A 189 2.54 -0.47 15.20
N GLN A 190 1.48 -0.43 14.40
CA GLN A 190 0.10 -0.68 14.80
C GLN A 190 -0.47 -1.89 14.05
N THR A 191 -1.10 -2.79 14.78
CA THR A 191 -1.87 -3.88 14.18
C THR A 191 -3.14 -3.32 13.55
N THR A 192 -3.43 -3.67 12.30
CA THR A 192 -4.64 -3.17 11.61
C THR A 192 -5.83 -4.11 11.79
N PHE A 193 -7.02 -3.67 11.37
CA PHE A 193 -8.19 -4.55 11.29
C PHE A 193 -8.09 -5.60 10.16
N PHE A 194 -7.10 -5.46 9.28
CA PHE A 194 -6.89 -6.33 8.14
C PHE A 194 -5.82 -7.37 8.50
N GLN A 195 -6.24 -8.62 8.70
CA GLN A 195 -5.33 -9.68 9.12
C GLN A 195 -4.16 -9.85 8.15
N GLY A 196 -2.94 -9.95 8.71
CA GLY A 196 -1.70 -10.06 7.95
C GLY A 196 -1.09 -8.72 7.55
N ILE A 197 -1.70 -7.60 7.93
CA ILE A 197 -1.17 -6.25 7.68
C ILE A 197 -1.00 -5.50 8.99
N ASP A 198 0.23 -5.05 9.24
CA ASP A 198 0.56 -4.03 10.22
C ASP A 198 0.89 -2.71 9.52
N LEU A 199 0.79 -1.61 10.27
CA LEU A 199 1.01 -0.26 9.77
C LEU A 199 2.03 0.47 10.65
N ALA A 200 3.09 1.00 10.05
CA ALA A 200 3.88 2.08 10.61
C ALA A 200 3.29 3.42 10.10
N PRO A 201 2.64 4.21 10.96
CA PRO A 201 1.80 5.33 10.52
C PRO A 201 2.61 6.60 10.22
N ALA A 202 2.06 7.44 9.35
CA ALA A 202 2.57 8.80 9.10
C ALA A 202 1.73 9.86 9.81
N GLY A 203 2.24 11.08 9.83
CA GLY A 203 1.51 12.29 10.22
C GLY A 203 2.23 13.54 9.72
N LEU A 204 1.59 14.71 9.85
CA LEU A 204 2.16 15.98 9.37
C LEU A 204 3.56 16.27 9.97
N VAL A 205 3.83 15.81 11.18
CA VAL A 205 5.14 15.94 11.85
C VAL A 205 6.28 15.33 11.05
N LEU A 206 6.00 14.36 10.18
CA LEU A 206 7.00 13.75 9.29
C LEU A 206 7.65 14.77 8.34
N GLN A 207 7.00 15.91 8.06
CA GLN A 207 7.60 17.01 7.30
C GLN A 207 8.85 17.59 7.97
N GLU A 208 8.97 17.50 9.30
CA GLU A 208 10.15 17.99 10.01
C GLU A 208 11.42 17.26 9.59
N PHE A 209 11.33 15.99 9.16
CA PHE A 209 12.48 15.27 8.64
C PHE A 209 13.13 15.97 7.43
N GLU A 210 12.32 16.57 6.55
CA GLU A 210 12.81 17.32 5.38
C GLU A 210 13.50 18.64 5.80
N HIS A 211 13.08 19.25 6.91
CA HIS A 211 13.66 20.48 7.45
C HIS A 211 14.92 20.23 8.28
N GLU A 212 14.94 19.15 9.05
CA GLU A 212 16.05 18.79 9.93
C GLU A 212 17.25 18.22 9.14
N THR A 213 16.98 17.47 8.07
CA THR A 213 18.02 16.77 7.31
C THR A 213 19.12 17.69 6.75
N PRO A 214 18.83 18.84 6.11
CA PRO A 214 19.88 19.77 5.65
C PRO A 214 20.84 20.20 6.77
N ARG A 215 20.30 20.49 7.96
CA ARG A 215 21.11 20.86 9.12
C ARG A 215 21.92 19.67 9.61
N ALA A 216 21.30 18.50 9.72
CA ALA A 216 21.97 17.27 10.12
C ALA A 216 23.14 16.91 9.19
N LEU A 217 23.01 17.16 7.89
CA LEU A 217 24.09 16.99 6.91
C LEU A 217 25.24 17.99 7.15
N MET A 218 24.95 19.27 7.41
CA MET A 218 25.98 20.26 7.74
C MET A 218 26.74 19.90 9.02
N ASP A 219 26.00 19.42 10.03
CA ASP A 219 26.54 19.02 11.32
C ASP A 219 27.15 17.60 11.31
N ASN A 220 27.15 16.91 10.15
CA ASN A 220 27.63 15.54 9.94
C ASN A 220 27.03 14.50 10.91
N ILE A 221 25.76 14.67 11.30
CA ILE A 221 25.06 13.77 12.21
C ILE A 221 24.96 12.36 11.60
N GLN A 222 25.35 11.35 12.37
CA GLN A 222 25.26 9.94 11.99
C GLN A 222 24.06 9.26 12.68
N PRO A 223 23.46 8.22 12.07
CA PRO A 223 23.70 7.78 10.68
C PRO A 223 23.12 8.77 9.65
N PRO A 224 23.60 8.76 8.38
CA PRO A 224 23.09 9.63 7.32
C PRO A 224 21.62 9.36 7.01
N PHE A 225 20.91 10.39 6.52
CA PHE A 225 19.46 10.32 6.25
C PHE A 225 19.04 9.10 5.42
N PHE A 226 19.82 8.74 4.40
CA PHE A 226 19.50 7.67 3.46
C PHE A 226 19.62 6.26 4.07
N THR A 227 20.31 6.11 5.20
CA THR A 227 20.43 4.81 5.91
C THR A 227 19.46 4.68 7.09
N ARG A 228 18.86 5.79 7.55
CA ARG A 228 18.00 5.79 8.74
C ARG A 228 16.79 4.90 8.60
N MET A 229 16.14 4.94 7.43
CA MET A 229 14.99 4.08 7.15
C MET A 229 15.39 2.60 7.15
N ALA A 230 16.46 2.24 6.44
CA ALA A 230 16.95 0.85 6.41
C ALA A 230 17.35 0.35 7.82
N ALA A 231 17.99 1.20 8.63
CA ALA A 231 18.33 0.86 10.01
C ALA A 231 17.08 0.61 10.85
N ALA A 232 16.06 1.47 10.76
CA ALA A 232 14.79 1.29 11.46
C ALA A 232 14.05 0.00 11.02
N LEU A 233 14.05 -0.30 9.71
CA LEU A 233 13.43 -1.53 9.19
C LEU A 233 14.15 -2.80 9.66
N SER A 234 15.48 -2.76 9.79
CA SER A 234 16.29 -3.92 10.19
C SER A 234 15.90 -4.49 11.56
N GLU A 235 15.25 -3.68 12.41
CA GLU A 235 14.75 -4.09 13.72
C GLU A 235 13.54 -5.03 13.64
N VAL A 236 12.78 -4.98 12.53
CA VAL A 236 11.47 -5.64 12.39
C VAL A 236 11.35 -6.50 11.13
N GLU A 237 12.30 -6.42 10.19
CA GLU A 237 12.21 -7.11 8.90
C GLU A 237 12.10 -8.63 8.99
N ALA A 238 12.50 -9.24 10.11
CA ALA A 238 12.38 -10.68 10.33
C ALA A 238 10.92 -11.14 10.49
N ASP A 239 10.01 -10.24 10.89
CA ASP A 239 8.61 -10.58 11.18
C ASP A 239 7.70 -10.52 9.94
N TYR A 240 8.19 -9.93 8.84
CA TYR A 240 7.41 -9.65 7.65
C TYR A 240 7.97 -10.34 6.40
N ASP A 241 7.05 -10.74 5.51
CA ASP A 241 7.40 -11.19 4.17
C ASP A 241 7.73 -10.01 3.27
N LEU A 242 6.91 -8.96 3.38
CA LEU A 242 6.93 -7.79 2.52
C LEU A 242 6.81 -6.51 3.35
N ILE A 243 7.51 -5.46 2.94
CA ILE A 243 7.39 -4.11 3.48
C ILE A 243 7.01 -3.19 2.32
N LEU A 244 5.93 -2.43 2.46
CA LEU A 244 5.36 -1.61 1.38
C LEU A 244 5.36 -0.15 1.78
N PHE A 245 6.09 0.68 1.04
CA PHE A 245 6.11 2.13 1.23
C PHE A 245 5.04 2.84 0.40
N ASP A 246 4.24 3.70 1.06
CA ASP A 246 3.48 4.75 0.37
C ASP A 246 4.24 6.07 0.44
N CYS A 247 4.82 6.46 -0.69
CA CYS A 247 5.74 7.58 -0.77
C CYS A 247 5.03 8.90 -1.11
N PRO A 248 5.53 10.06 -0.64
CA PRO A 248 5.01 11.35 -1.06
C PRO A 248 5.27 11.59 -2.57
N PRO A 249 4.54 12.50 -3.23
CA PRO A 249 4.72 12.79 -4.66
C PRO A 249 6.02 13.57 -4.98
N GLN A 250 6.85 13.84 -3.98
CA GLN A 250 8.04 14.70 -4.06
C GLN A 250 9.29 13.85 -3.84
N LEU A 251 10.37 14.19 -4.56
CA LEU A 251 11.66 13.53 -4.39
C LEU A 251 12.50 14.26 -3.33
N GLY A 252 12.06 14.16 -2.08
CA GLY A 252 12.73 14.69 -0.89
C GLY A 252 13.62 13.67 -0.19
N TYR A 253 14.17 14.03 0.96
CA TYR A 253 15.01 13.16 1.79
C TYR A 253 14.26 11.91 2.27
N LEU A 254 12.95 12.00 2.55
CA LEU A 254 12.11 10.86 2.93
C LEU A 254 12.03 9.83 1.81
N THR A 255 11.68 10.27 0.60
CA THR A 255 11.57 9.40 -0.58
C THR A 255 12.91 8.76 -0.91
N MET A 256 14.02 9.51 -0.79
CA MET A 256 15.36 8.98 -1.02
C MET A 256 15.76 7.95 0.04
N ALA A 257 15.41 8.15 1.31
CA ALA A 257 15.65 7.17 2.37
C ALA A 257 14.86 5.87 2.14
N ALA A 258 13.61 5.97 1.69
CA ALA A 258 12.80 4.82 1.34
C ALA A 258 13.32 4.08 0.10
N LEU A 259 13.77 4.81 -0.93
CA LEU A 259 14.41 4.25 -2.11
C LEU A 259 15.68 3.45 -1.73
N CYS A 260 16.54 4.01 -0.88
CA CYS A 260 17.74 3.31 -0.42
C CYS A 260 17.44 2.06 0.43
N ALA A 261 16.25 1.99 1.02
CA ALA A 261 15.79 0.82 1.78
C ALA A 261 14.99 -0.18 0.92
N SER A 262 14.69 0.13 -0.33
CA SER A 262 13.81 -0.67 -1.19
C SER A 262 14.59 -1.70 -2.01
N THR A 263 13.99 -2.87 -2.19
CA THR A 263 14.49 -3.93 -3.09
C THR A 263 13.70 -3.99 -4.40
N GLY A 264 12.48 -3.44 -4.43
CA GLY A 264 11.64 -3.38 -5.62
C GLY A 264 10.98 -2.02 -5.77
N LEU A 265 10.89 -1.55 -7.03
CA LEU A 265 10.33 -0.24 -7.32
C LEU A 265 9.16 -0.31 -8.32
N PHE A 266 8.04 0.32 -7.95
CA PHE A 266 6.89 0.52 -8.83
C PHE A 266 6.68 2.01 -9.10
N ILE A 267 6.86 2.43 -10.35
CA ILE A 267 6.56 3.78 -10.81
C ILE A 267 5.16 3.77 -11.39
N THR A 268 4.19 4.37 -10.71
CA THR A 268 2.81 4.45 -11.20
C THR A 268 2.73 5.45 -12.36
N VAL A 269 2.06 5.11 -13.45
CA VAL A 269 1.93 5.97 -14.63
C VAL A 269 0.47 6.05 -15.06
N VAL A 270 -0.08 7.27 -15.10
CA VAL A 270 -1.36 7.52 -15.77
C VAL A 270 -1.07 7.67 -17.27
N PRO A 271 -1.74 6.91 -18.15
CA PRO A 271 -1.39 6.82 -19.58
C PRO A 271 -1.81 8.08 -20.37
N ASN A 272 -1.10 9.17 -20.13
CA ASN A 272 -1.30 10.46 -20.78
C ASN A 272 0.06 11.04 -21.17
N MET A 273 0.18 11.60 -22.37
CA MET A 273 1.46 12.03 -22.93
C MET A 273 2.16 13.12 -22.10
N LEU A 274 1.38 14.00 -21.46
CA LEU A 274 1.94 15.01 -20.55
C LEU A 274 2.55 14.39 -19.29
N ASP A 275 1.93 13.33 -18.77
CA ASP A 275 2.45 12.60 -17.62
C ASP A 275 3.71 11.81 -18.00
N VAL A 276 3.76 11.24 -19.22
CA VAL A 276 4.98 10.60 -19.77
C VAL A 276 6.12 11.60 -19.97
N ALA A 277 5.84 12.80 -20.48
CA ALA A 277 6.87 13.83 -20.63
C ALA A 277 7.44 14.27 -19.26
N SER A 278 6.57 14.44 -18.27
CA SER A 278 6.96 14.77 -16.89
C SER A 278 7.80 13.65 -16.25
N MET A 279 7.47 12.39 -16.56
CA MET A 279 8.21 11.22 -16.09
C MET A 279 9.66 11.22 -16.57
N SER A 280 9.93 11.63 -17.82
CA SER A 280 11.30 11.67 -18.34
C SER A 280 12.20 12.63 -17.56
N GLN A 281 11.71 13.83 -17.21
CA GLN A 281 12.48 14.81 -16.44
C GLN A 281 12.73 14.29 -15.02
N PHE A 282 11.72 13.66 -14.43
CA PHE A 282 11.84 13.09 -13.10
C PHE A 282 12.87 11.95 -13.06
N LEU A 283 12.83 11.01 -14.01
CA LEU A 283 13.79 9.91 -14.06
C LEU A 283 15.23 10.42 -14.15
N GLN A 284 15.46 11.51 -14.87
CA GLN A 284 16.76 12.19 -14.89
C GLN A 284 17.15 12.74 -13.52
N MET A 285 16.25 13.49 -12.88
CA MET A 285 16.49 14.03 -11.54
C MET A 285 16.72 12.93 -10.49
N SER A 286 15.98 11.82 -10.57
CA SER A 286 16.20 10.65 -9.73
C SER A 286 17.57 10.07 -9.94
N ALA A 287 17.98 9.81 -11.19
CA ALA A 287 19.31 9.30 -11.47
C ALA A 287 20.40 10.21 -10.86
N ASP A 288 20.29 11.53 -11.05
CA ASP A 288 21.25 12.49 -10.49
C ASP A 288 21.32 12.44 -8.95
N LEU A 289 20.17 12.34 -8.27
CA LEU A 289 20.12 12.27 -6.80
C LEU A 289 20.59 10.90 -6.28
N LEU A 290 20.26 9.81 -6.97
CA LEU A 290 20.70 8.47 -6.61
C LEU A 290 22.23 8.35 -6.80
N ASP A 291 22.81 8.99 -7.81
CA ASP A 291 24.27 9.07 -8.00
C ASP A 291 24.95 9.77 -6.82
N VAL A 292 24.40 10.89 -6.33
CA VAL A 292 24.94 11.60 -5.15
C VAL A 292 24.93 10.71 -3.91
N VAL A 293 23.81 10.00 -3.68
CA VAL A 293 23.64 9.15 -2.50
C VAL A 293 24.48 7.86 -2.61
N SER A 294 24.62 7.31 -3.81
CA SER A 294 25.51 6.16 -4.08
C SER A 294 26.98 6.53 -3.86
N ASN A 295 27.41 7.70 -4.32
CA ASN A 295 28.75 8.21 -4.06
C ASN A 295 29.02 8.45 -2.56
N ALA A 296 27.97 8.67 -1.77
CA ALA A 296 28.05 8.77 -0.31
C ALA A 296 28.03 7.41 0.41
N GLY A 297 28.02 6.29 -0.34
CA GLY A 297 28.11 4.93 0.19
C GLY A 297 26.80 4.17 0.28
N ALA A 298 25.70 4.69 -0.28
CA ALA A 298 24.45 3.92 -0.37
C ALA A 298 24.54 2.85 -1.47
N THR A 299 24.12 1.63 -1.14
CA THR A 299 23.91 0.56 -2.12
C THR A 299 22.48 0.65 -2.63
N MET A 300 22.30 0.56 -3.95
CA MET A 300 20.99 0.64 -4.61
C MET A 300 20.82 -0.51 -5.59
N ASP A 301 20.74 -1.71 -5.01
CA ASP A 301 20.49 -2.92 -5.77
C ASP A 301 18.99 -3.22 -5.72
N TYR A 302 18.33 -3.18 -6.88
CA TYR A 302 16.92 -3.52 -7.01
C TYR A 302 16.77 -4.85 -7.74
N ASP A 303 15.94 -5.73 -7.21
CA ASP A 303 15.55 -6.98 -7.87
C ASP A 303 14.70 -6.69 -9.12
N PHE A 304 13.89 -5.62 -9.07
CA PHE A 304 13.11 -5.15 -10.20
C PHE A 304 12.70 -3.68 -10.08
N LEU A 305 12.58 -3.05 -11.24
CA LEU A 305 11.89 -1.77 -11.45
C LEU A 305 10.77 -1.98 -12.47
N ARG A 306 9.56 -1.52 -12.15
CA ARG A 306 8.40 -1.64 -13.05
C ARG A 306 7.59 -0.35 -13.15
N PHE A 307 7.14 -0.04 -14.37
CA PHE A 307 6.12 0.95 -14.64
C PHE A 307 4.74 0.31 -14.50
N LEU A 308 4.00 0.74 -13.48
CA LEU A 308 2.64 0.31 -13.20
C LEU A 308 1.64 1.25 -13.88
N ILE A 309 0.98 0.77 -14.94
CA ILE A 309 -0.07 1.55 -15.60
C ILE A 309 -1.29 1.66 -14.67
N ASN A 310 -1.70 2.90 -14.36
CA ASN A 310 -2.78 3.19 -13.43
C ASN A 310 -3.86 4.07 -14.07
N ARG A 311 -5.08 3.99 -13.53
CA ARG A 311 -6.28 4.69 -13.99
C ARG A 311 -6.55 4.51 -15.49
N MET A 312 -6.27 3.32 -16.03
CA MET A 312 -6.47 3.03 -17.44
C MET A 312 -7.97 2.91 -17.78
N GLU A 313 -8.37 3.48 -18.90
CA GLU A 313 -9.68 3.27 -19.53
C GLU A 313 -9.47 2.42 -20.79
N PRO A 314 -9.84 1.12 -20.80
CA PRO A 314 -9.48 0.20 -21.89
C PRO A 314 -10.04 0.58 -23.25
N ASN A 315 -11.09 1.39 -23.30
CA ASN A 315 -11.72 1.84 -24.54
C ASN A 315 -11.23 3.23 -25.00
N ASP A 316 -10.26 3.82 -24.28
CA ASP A 316 -9.66 5.09 -24.63
C ASP A 316 -8.47 4.87 -25.58
N GLY A 317 -8.68 5.16 -26.87
CA GLY A 317 -7.67 5.00 -27.92
C GLY A 317 -6.36 5.77 -27.64
N PRO A 318 -6.41 7.05 -27.27
CA PRO A 318 -5.22 7.79 -26.83
C PRO A 318 -4.44 7.11 -25.70
N GLN A 319 -5.10 6.63 -24.65
CA GLN A 319 -4.41 5.91 -23.57
C GLN A 319 -3.75 4.61 -24.06
N GLN A 320 -4.44 3.84 -24.92
CA GLN A 320 -3.86 2.64 -25.53
C GLN A 320 -2.58 2.94 -26.32
N GLN A 321 -2.57 4.06 -27.07
CA GLN A 321 -1.38 4.49 -27.82
C GLN A 321 -0.22 4.84 -26.89
N VAL A 322 -0.48 5.52 -25.77
CA VAL A 322 0.54 5.84 -24.77
C VAL A 322 1.10 4.57 -24.12
N VAL A 323 0.25 3.62 -23.73
CA VAL A 323 0.70 2.34 -23.15
C VAL A 323 1.53 1.54 -24.16
N ALA A 324 1.11 1.48 -25.43
CA ALA A 324 1.87 0.82 -26.48
C ALA A 324 3.24 1.49 -26.71
N PHE A 325 3.29 2.83 -26.68
CA PHE A 325 4.53 3.58 -26.74
C PHE A 325 5.47 3.24 -25.57
N LEU A 326 4.98 3.25 -24.33
CA LEU A 326 5.77 2.89 -23.14
C LEU A 326 6.30 1.45 -23.24
N ARG A 327 5.48 0.50 -23.67
CA ARG A 327 5.90 -0.91 -23.86
C ARG A 327 6.94 -1.06 -24.95
N ASN A 328 6.87 -0.28 -26.03
CA ASN A 328 7.90 -0.28 -27.06
C ASN A 328 9.24 0.30 -26.56
N LEU A 329 9.20 1.27 -25.64
CA LEU A 329 10.39 1.89 -25.08
C LEU A 329 11.06 1.05 -23.99
N PHE A 330 10.28 0.59 -23.02
CA PHE A 330 10.77 -0.01 -21.77
C PHE A 330 10.52 -1.54 -21.69
N ASN A 331 9.85 -2.10 -22.69
CA ASN A 331 9.64 -3.54 -22.86
C ASN A 331 9.12 -4.23 -21.58
N GLN A 332 9.94 -5.09 -20.97
CA GLN A 332 9.59 -5.90 -19.80
C GLN A 332 9.46 -5.09 -18.50
N GLU A 333 9.91 -3.84 -18.49
CA GLU A 333 9.74 -2.97 -17.32
C GLU A 333 8.31 -2.43 -17.21
N VAL A 334 7.50 -2.44 -18.28
CA VAL A 334 6.09 -2.04 -18.19
C VAL A 334 5.23 -3.23 -17.84
N MET A 335 4.43 -3.10 -16.78
CA MET A 335 3.52 -4.16 -16.37
C MET A 335 2.52 -4.54 -17.47
N THR A 336 2.20 -5.83 -17.51
CA THR A 336 1.27 -6.40 -18.48
C THR A 336 -0.17 -6.03 -18.10
N ASN A 337 -0.49 -6.14 -16.82
CA ASN A 337 -1.77 -5.73 -16.26
C ASN A 337 -1.74 -4.24 -15.92
N ALA A 338 -2.92 -3.61 -16.00
CA ALA A 338 -3.11 -2.21 -15.65
C ALA A 338 -4.22 -2.07 -14.60
N MET A 339 -4.05 -1.14 -13.67
CA MET A 339 -5.12 -0.74 -12.76
C MET A 339 -6.13 0.11 -13.52
N LEU A 340 -7.37 -0.35 -13.61
CA LEU A 340 -8.42 0.33 -14.36
C LEU A 340 -8.99 1.50 -13.55
N LYS A 341 -9.36 2.57 -14.26
CA LYS A 341 -10.20 3.61 -13.68
C LYS A 341 -11.60 3.05 -13.46
N SER A 342 -12.03 3.01 -12.20
CA SER A 342 -13.34 2.49 -11.82
C SER A 342 -14.06 3.42 -10.86
N THR A 343 -15.36 3.59 -11.07
CA THR A 343 -16.21 4.29 -10.10
C THR A 343 -16.32 3.49 -8.81
N ALA A 344 -16.30 2.15 -8.85
CA ALA A 344 -16.36 1.34 -7.63
C ALA A 344 -15.15 1.58 -6.69
N ILE A 345 -13.95 1.78 -7.25
CA ILE A 345 -12.75 2.14 -6.45
C ILE A 345 -12.91 3.55 -5.88
N SER A 346 -13.38 4.50 -6.70
CA SER A 346 -13.61 5.88 -6.25
C SER A 346 -14.66 5.97 -5.14
N ASP A 347 -15.78 5.26 -5.31
CA ASP A 347 -16.93 5.24 -4.42
C ASP A 347 -16.58 4.56 -3.08
N ALA A 348 -15.81 3.45 -3.10
CA ALA A 348 -15.28 2.85 -1.87
C ALA A 348 -14.35 3.83 -1.12
N GLY A 349 -13.53 4.58 -1.86
CA GLY A 349 -12.65 5.60 -1.29
C GLY A 349 -13.39 6.75 -0.58
N LEU A 350 -14.63 7.06 -0.97
CA LEU A 350 -15.44 8.11 -0.32
C LEU A 350 -15.80 7.75 1.14
N THR A 351 -15.85 6.46 1.46
CA THR A 351 -16.03 5.95 2.83
C THR A 351 -14.71 5.46 3.42
N HIS A 352 -13.58 5.90 2.88
CA HIS A 352 -12.24 5.46 3.24
C HIS A 352 -12.02 3.94 3.14
N GLN A 353 -12.81 3.22 2.36
CA GLN A 353 -12.68 1.77 2.19
C GLN A 353 -12.01 1.43 0.86
N THR A 354 -11.50 0.21 0.76
CA THR A 354 -11.01 -0.35 -0.50
C THR A 354 -12.04 -1.26 -1.15
N ILE A 355 -11.80 -1.67 -2.39
CA ILE A 355 -12.68 -2.63 -3.06
C ILE A 355 -12.73 -3.99 -2.34
N TYR A 356 -11.67 -4.34 -1.59
CA TYR A 356 -11.60 -5.60 -0.84
C TYR A 356 -12.41 -5.55 0.46
N GLU A 357 -12.65 -4.35 1.00
CA GLU A 357 -13.40 -4.13 2.24
C GLU A 357 -14.92 -4.07 2.02
N VAL A 358 -15.37 -3.69 0.83
CA VAL A 358 -16.79 -3.45 0.55
C VAL A 358 -17.51 -4.69 0.01
N GLU A 359 -18.81 -4.80 0.27
CA GLU A 359 -19.60 -5.90 -0.27
C GLU A 359 -19.98 -5.67 -1.73
N ARG A 360 -19.83 -6.71 -2.56
CA ARG A 360 -20.23 -6.70 -3.97
C ARG A 360 -21.68 -6.22 -4.21
N GLY A 361 -22.58 -6.46 -3.25
CA GLY A 361 -23.99 -6.07 -3.33
C GLY A 361 -24.23 -4.55 -3.30
N GLN A 362 -23.26 -3.77 -2.83
CA GLN A 362 -23.34 -2.31 -2.71
C GLN A 362 -23.09 -1.58 -4.05
N PHE A 363 -22.64 -2.30 -5.08
CA PHE A 363 -22.18 -1.73 -6.34
C PHE A 363 -22.89 -2.34 -7.56
N ASN A 364 -22.73 -1.67 -8.71
CA ASN A 364 -23.02 -2.32 -9.99
C ASN A 364 -22.06 -3.51 -10.18
N ARG A 365 -22.63 -4.71 -10.31
CA ARG A 365 -21.90 -5.98 -10.41
C ARG A 365 -20.78 -5.95 -11.44
N ASN A 366 -21.05 -5.49 -12.67
CA ASN A 366 -20.06 -5.50 -13.75
C ASN A 366 -18.94 -4.48 -13.52
N THR A 367 -19.22 -3.37 -12.84
CA THR A 367 -18.20 -2.38 -12.50
C THR A 367 -17.32 -2.85 -11.34
N TYR A 368 -17.93 -3.48 -10.33
CA TYR A 368 -17.22 -4.10 -9.22
C TYR A 368 -16.32 -5.23 -9.71
N ASP A 369 -16.86 -6.20 -10.47
CA ASP A 369 -16.10 -7.37 -10.93
C ASP A 369 -14.91 -6.94 -11.79
N ARG A 370 -15.10 -6.01 -12.75
CA ARG A 370 -13.99 -5.48 -13.55
C ARG A 370 -12.92 -4.77 -12.72
N ALA A 371 -13.31 -4.08 -11.65
CA ALA A 371 -12.35 -3.42 -10.77
C ALA A 371 -11.52 -4.43 -9.97
N VAL A 372 -12.19 -5.44 -9.40
CA VAL A 372 -11.52 -6.53 -8.66
C VAL A 372 -10.61 -7.33 -9.58
N ASP A 373 -11.08 -7.71 -10.77
CA ASP A 373 -10.29 -8.48 -11.74
C ASP A 373 -9.02 -7.73 -12.17
N SER A 374 -9.14 -6.42 -12.42
CA SER A 374 -8.01 -5.56 -12.75
C SER A 374 -6.99 -5.48 -11.61
N LEU A 375 -7.45 -5.24 -10.39
CA LEU A 375 -6.58 -5.13 -9.22
C LEU A 375 -5.91 -6.47 -8.90
N ASN A 376 -6.67 -7.57 -8.96
CA ASN A 376 -6.12 -8.91 -8.78
C ASN A 376 -5.05 -9.22 -9.85
N GLY A 377 -5.31 -8.92 -11.12
CA GLY A 377 -4.35 -9.15 -12.20
C GLY A 377 -3.02 -8.41 -11.99
N VAL A 378 -3.09 -7.13 -11.61
CA VAL A 378 -1.89 -6.33 -11.28
C VAL A 378 -1.15 -6.91 -10.08
N ASN A 379 -1.87 -7.17 -8.99
CA ASN A 379 -1.25 -7.59 -7.73
C ASN A 379 -0.71 -9.03 -7.80
N ASP A 380 -1.30 -9.89 -8.62
CA ASP A 380 -0.79 -11.24 -8.90
C ASP A 380 0.46 -11.20 -9.82
N GLU A 381 0.57 -10.20 -10.69
CA GLU A 381 1.81 -9.90 -11.43
C GLU A 381 2.92 -9.38 -10.50
N ILE A 382 2.59 -8.48 -9.56
CA ILE A 382 3.52 -8.03 -8.49
C ILE A 382 4.01 -9.24 -7.68
N GLU A 383 3.10 -10.12 -7.27
CA GLU A 383 3.46 -11.35 -6.58
C GLU A 383 4.46 -12.20 -7.36
N SER A 384 4.28 -12.32 -8.68
CA SER A 384 5.16 -13.11 -9.53
C SER A 384 6.58 -12.53 -9.59
N LEU A 385 6.72 -11.19 -9.56
CA LEU A 385 8.02 -10.52 -9.48
C LEU A 385 8.72 -10.80 -8.15
N ILE A 386 7.97 -10.72 -7.05
CA ILE A 386 8.45 -11.05 -5.69
C ILE A 386 8.95 -12.51 -5.63
N GLN A 387 8.16 -13.46 -6.15
CA GLN A 387 8.56 -14.87 -6.19
C GLN A 387 9.82 -15.08 -7.05
N SER A 388 9.91 -14.38 -8.19
CA SER A 388 11.09 -14.44 -9.07
C SER A 388 12.35 -13.88 -8.39
N ALA A 389 12.22 -12.81 -7.60
CA ALA A 389 13.32 -12.24 -6.80
C ALA A 389 13.83 -13.23 -5.74
N TRP A 390 12.94 -14.06 -5.20
CA TRP A 390 13.30 -15.20 -4.35
C TRP A 390 13.72 -16.47 -5.12
N GLY A 391 13.90 -16.38 -6.43
CA GLY A 391 14.37 -17.48 -7.29
C GLY A 391 13.32 -18.56 -7.57
N ARG A 392 12.03 -18.24 -7.53
CA ARG A 392 10.90 -19.18 -7.67
C ARG A 392 10.04 -18.97 -8.90
#